data_AF-A0A942UWT0-F1
#
_entry.id   AF-A0A942UWT0-F1
#
_cell.length_a   1.000
_cell.length_b   1.000
_cell.length_c   1.000
_cell.angle_alpha   90.00
_cell.angle_beta   90.00
_cell.angle_gamma   90.00
#
_symmetry.space_group_name_H-M   'P 1'
#
loop_
_entity.id
_entity.type
_entity.pdbx_description
1 polymer ?
#
loop_
_entity_poly.entity_id
_entity_poly.type
_entity_poly.pdbx_seq_one_letter_code
_entity_poly.pdbx_strand_id
1 'polypeptide(L)'
;MNVTPVQKTLINIRKVAANPKFAEFARNTVCAISVETTLKATGRPAFIYYDKHANKQSKKYAATKEFIYQTFCLGLYLSFIKPLSSKVYSFVGRKLASENPENKRKLVLYDNFQKKIQNSKDVKLKKRLENQLSHLLHTNKDYHFGKGVKEFSSIVSTVFILALCAPIASQIILHPVMNAIFKDNKNAKN
;
A
#
# COMPACT_ATOMS: atom_id res chain seq x y z
N MET A 1 26.02 -31.93 0.99
CA MET A 1 25.39 -31.28 2.16
C MET A 1 23.87 -31.40 2.03
N ASN A 2 23.22 -32.14 2.93
CA ASN A 2 21.77 -32.33 2.93
C ASN A 2 21.11 -31.11 3.59
N VAL A 3 20.60 -30.18 2.77
CA VAL A 3 19.86 -29.01 3.27
C VAL A 3 18.56 -29.49 3.89
N THR A 4 18.39 -29.18 5.18
CA THR A 4 17.16 -29.50 5.90
C THR A 4 15.93 -28.86 5.23
N PRO A 5 14.73 -29.44 5.36
CA PRO A 5 13.52 -28.89 4.73
C PRO A 5 13.28 -27.42 5.07
N VAL A 6 13.62 -27.03 6.30
CA VAL A 6 13.50 -25.66 6.81
C VAL A 6 14.50 -24.71 6.13
N GLN A 7 15.76 -25.14 5.96
CA GLN A 7 16.75 -24.37 5.21
C GLN A 7 16.34 -24.20 3.75
N LYS A 8 15.75 -25.22 3.13
CA LYS A 8 15.26 -25.16 1.75
C LYS A 8 14.12 -24.13 1.59
N THR A 9 13.21 -24.08 2.57
CA THR A 9 12.13 -23.08 2.63
C THR A 9 12.68 -21.67 2.87
N LEU A 10 13.60 -21.48 3.82
CA LEU A 10 14.25 -20.18 4.07
C LEU A 10 15.04 -19.68 2.86
N ILE A 11 15.75 -20.56 2.15
CA ILE A 11 16.47 -20.22 0.92
C ILE A 11 15.49 -19.81 -0.18
N ASN A 12 14.34 -20.47 -0.31
CA ASN A 12 13.30 -20.08 -1.27
C ASN A 12 12.64 -18.75 -0.92
N ILE A 13 12.32 -18.51 0.37
CA ILE A 13 11.82 -17.20 0.83
C ILE A 13 12.86 -16.11 0.56
N ARG A 14 14.14 -16.38 0.85
CA ARG A 14 15.23 -15.42 0.60
C ARG A 14 15.41 -15.14 -0.88
N LYS A 15 15.25 -16.13 -1.76
CA LYS A 15 15.26 -15.96 -3.23
C LYS A 15 14.06 -15.16 -3.74
N VAL A 16 12.88 -15.34 -3.12
CA VAL A 16 11.68 -14.56 -3.45
C VAL A 16 11.81 -13.12 -2.96
N ALA A 17 12.30 -12.91 -1.74
CA ALA A 17 12.51 -11.59 -1.14
C ALA A 17 13.65 -10.81 -1.79
N ALA A 18 14.74 -11.48 -2.20
CA ALA A 18 15.86 -10.87 -2.91
C ALA A 18 15.61 -10.72 -4.43
N ASN A 19 14.41 -11.05 -4.91
CA ASN A 19 14.07 -10.87 -6.32
C ASN A 19 14.06 -9.36 -6.63
N PRO A 20 14.75 -8.89 -7.69
CA PRO A 20 14.72 -7.48 -8.08
C PRO A 20 13.29 -6.95 -8.29
N LYS A 21 12.34 -7.82 -8.66
CA LYS A 21 10.91 -7.48 -8.75
C LYS A 21 10.27 -7.18 -7.40
N PHE A 22 10.64 -7.90 -6.34
CA PHE A 22 10.18 -7.62 -4.98
C PHE A 22 10.80 -6.34 -4.44
N ALA A 23 12.07 -6.09 -4.76
CA ALA A 23 12.74 -4.83 -4.41
C ALA A 23 12.13 -3.62 -5.16
N GLU A 24 11.76 -3.77 -6.43
CA GLU A 24 11.09 -2.73 -7.23
C GLU A 24 9.63 -2.51 -6.79
N PHE A 25 8.94 -3.58 -6.39
CA PHE A 25 7.61 -3.55 -5.78
C PHE A 25 7.61 -2.84 -4.42
N ALA A 26 8.58 -3.15 -3.55
CA ALA A 26 8.77 -2.51 -2.26
C ALA A 26 9.27 -1.05 -2.36
N ARG A 27 9.85 -0.64 -3.50
CA ARG A 27 10.26 0.74 -3.75
C ARG A 27 9.10 1.70 -3.99
N ASN A 28 7.91 1.19 -4.35
CA ASN A 28 6.72 2.01 -4.43
C ASN A 28 6.14 2.19 -3.03
N THR A 29 6.14 3.44 -2.55
CA THR A 29 5.63 3.80 -1.22
C THR A 29 4.24 3.23 -0.96
N VAL A 30 3.35 3.31 -1.95
CA VAL A 30 1.96 2.86 -1.79
C VAL A 30 1.88 1.37 -1.54
N CYS A 31 2.73 0.63 -2.25
CA CYS A 31 2.79 -0.82 -2.19
C CYS A 31 3.43 -1.32 -0.90
N ALA A 32 4.57 -0.75 -0.50
CA ALA A 32 5.25 -1.08 0.75
C ALA A 32 4.29 -0.94 1.95
N ILE A 33 3.58 0.19 2.02
CA ILE A 33 2.64 0.48 3.10
C ILE A 33 1.43 -0.47 3.05
N SER A 34 0.93 -0.80 1.85
CA SER A 34 -0.16 -1.78 1.69
C SER A 34 0.24 -3.15 2.23
N VAL A 35 1.44 -3.63 1.87
CA VAL A 35 1.96 -4.93 2.30
C VAL A 35 2.20 -4.96 3.80
N GLU A 36 2.86 -3.94 4.35
CA GLU A 36 3.11 -3.83 5.79
C GLU A 36 1.81 -3.78 6.58
N THR A 37 0.84 -2.98 6.13
CA THR A 37 -0.46 -2.85 6.79
C THR A 37 -1.24 -4.16 6.73
N THR A 38 -1.21 -4.85 5.59
CA THR A 38 -1.84 -6.17 5.42
C THR A 38 -1.20 -7.21 6.33
N LEU A 39 0.13 -7.23 6.43
CA LEU A 39 0.85 -8.14 7.31
C LEU A 39 0.54 -7.86 8.78
N LYS A 40 0.41 -6.59 9.17
CA LYS A 40 -0.05 -6.22 10.52
C LYS A 40 -1.51 -6.62 10.77
N ALA A 41 -2.37 -6.50 9.75
CA ALA A 41 -3.80 -6.85 9.80
C ALA A 41 -4.05 -8.31 9.98
N THR A 42 -3.21 -9.16 9.42
CA THR A 42 -3.36 -10.60 9.53
C THR A 42 -2.52 -11.16 10.67
N GLY A 43 -1.32 -10.64 10.88
CA GLY A 43 -0.36 -11.15 11.86
C GLY A 43 -0.82 -11.03 13.30
N ARG A 44 -1.21 -9.83 13.75
CA ARG A 44 -1.65 -9.61 15.16
C ARG A 44 -2.91 -10.41 15.50
N PRO A 45 -3.99 -10.35 14.69
CA PRO A 45 -5.18 -11.16 14.94
C PRO A 45 -4.91 -12.66 14.87
N ALA A 46 -4.08 -13.12 13.93
CA ALA A 46 -3.72 -14.54 13.86
C ALA A 46 -2.96 -14.99 15.10
N PHE A 47 -1.99 -14.20 15.59
CA PHE A 47 -1.24 -14.53 16.80
C PHE A 47 -2.16 -14.63 18.02
N ILE A 48 -3.08 -13.67 18.19
CA ILE A 48 -4.10 -13.72 19.25
C ILE A 48 -4.99 -14.97 19.05
N TYR A 49 -5.42 -15.27 17.82
CA TYR A 49 -6.27 -16.42 17.52
C TYR A 49 -5.57 -17.79 17.67
N TYR A 50 -4.24 -17.86 17.62
CA TYR A 50 -3.48 -19.11 17.85
C TYR A 50 -2.92 -19.24 19.27
N ASP A 51 -3.02 -18.19 20.09
CA ASP A 51 -2.58 -18.22 21.49
C ASP A 51 -3.36 -19.29 22.29
N LYS A 52 -2.63 -20.24 22.90
CA LYS A 52 -3.21 -21.36 23.66
C LYS A 52 -3.54 -20.99 25.12
N HIS A 53 -3.07 -19.85 25.62
CA HIS A 53 -3.18 -19.46 27.03
C HIS A 53 -4.34 -18.48 27.31
N ALA A 54 -4.98 -17.92 26.29
CA ALA A 54 -6.07 -16.96 26.42
C ALA A 54 -7.47 -17.61 26.39
N ASN A 55 -8.42 -17.06 27.16
CA ASN A 55 -9.81 -17.55 27.22
C ASN A 55 -10.49 -17.46 25.83
N LYS A 56 -11.16 -18.55 25.40
CA LYS A 56 -11.60 -18.80 24.02
C LYS A 56 -12.55 -17.73 23.47
N GLN A 57 -13.40 -17.13 24.31
CA GLN A 57 -14.32 -16.06 23.91
C GLN A 57 -13.63 -14.69 23.81
N SER A 58 -12.89 -14.27 24.84
CA SER A 58 -12.18 -12.99 24.85
C SER A 58 -11.12 -12.91 23.74
N LYS A 59 -10.47 -14.03 23.45
CA LYS A 59 -9.49 -14.18 22.37
C LYS A 59 -10.10 -13.98 20.98
N LYS A 60 -11.26 -14.61 20.72
CA LYS A 60 -12.00 -14.42 19.47
C LYS A 60 -12.45 -12.97 19.32
N TYR A 61 -12.99 -12.38 20.38
CA TYR A 61 -13.42 -10.98 20.38
C TYR A 61 -12.28 -10.01 20.08
N ALA A 62 -11.14 -10.16 20.78
CA ALA A 62 -9.97 -9.32 20.60
C ALA A 62 -9.37 -9.47 19.19
N ALA A 63 -9.19 -10.69 18.70
CA ALA A 63 -8.70 -10.94 17.35
C ALA A 63 -9.62 -10.33 16.28
N THR A 64 -10.94 -10.51 16.42
CA THR A 64 -11.92 -9.96 15.48
C THR A 64 -11.94 -8.44 15.50
N LYS A 65 -11.88 -7.80 16.67
CA LYS A 65 -11.82 -6.33 16.78
C LYS A 65 -10.58 -5.75 16.10
N GLU A 66 -9.40 -6.31 16.39
CA GLU A 66 -8.13 -5.88 15.79
C GLU A 66 -8.11 -6.13 14.27
N PHE A 67 -8.67 -7.26 13.82
CA PHE A 67 -8.79 -7.57 12.39
C PHE A 67 -9.70 -6.58 11.66
N ILE A 68 -10.88 -6.29 12.21
CA ILE A 68 -11.81 -5.34 11.59
C ILE A 68 -11.20 -3.93 11.58
N TYR A 69 -10.58 -3.49 12.67
CA TYR A 69 -9.90 -2.19 12.73
C TYR A 69 -8.84 -2.09 11.63
N GLN A 70 -7.95 -3.08 11.55
CA GLN A 70 -6.82 -3.02 10.63
C GLN A 70 -7.24 -3.22 9.16
N THR A 71 -8.25 -4.05 8.88
CA THR A 71 -8.82 -4.21 7.53
C THR A 71 -9.60 -2.98 7.09
N PHE A 72 -10.32 -2.32 7.99
CA PHE A 72 -11.00 -1.07 7.73
C PHE A 72 -10.02 0.06 7.39
N CYS A 73 -8.96 0.23 8.19
CA CYS A 73 -7.90 1.20 7.90
C CYS A 73 -7.21 0.92 6.55
N LEU A 74 -6.96 -0.36 6.23
CA LEU A 74 -6.40 -0.76 4.93
C LEU A 74 -7.38 -0.45 3.78
N GLY A 75 -8.66 -0.74 3.95
CA GLY A 75 -9.70 -0.46 2.97
C GLY A 75 -9.79 1.02 2.64
N LEU A 76 -9.87 1.87 3.67
CA LEU A 76 -9.82 3.33 3.50
C LEU A 76 -8.56 3.77 2.78
N TYR A 77 -7.41 3.27 3.20
CA TYR A 77 -6.14 3.61 2.55
C TYR A 77 -6.17 3.28 1.05
N LEU A 78 -6.54 2.06 0.67
CA LEU A 78 -6.58 1.64 -0.74
C LEU A 78 -7.62 2.42 -1.56
N SER A 79 -8.76 2.77 -0.97
CA SER A 79 -9.81 3.56 -1.64
C SER A 79 -9.39 5.02 -1.86
N PHE A 80 -8.76 5.66 -0.87
CA PHE A 80 -8.46 7.09 -0.92
C PHE A 80 -7.08 7.41 -1.52
N ILE A 81 -6.10 6.49 -1.48
CA ILE A 81 -4.72 6.78 -1.89
C ILE A 81 -4.63 7.19 -3.36
N LYS A 82 -5.33 6.50 -4.27
CA LYS A 82 -5.29 6.78 -5.71
C LYS A 82 -5.85 8.16 -6.06
N PRO A 83 -7.08 8.53 -5.67
CA PRO A 83 -7.61 9.87 -5.98
C PRO A 83 -6.86 10.97 -5.25
N LEU A 84 -6.45 10.76 -3.99
CA LEU A 84 -5.75 11.79 -3.22
C LEU A 84 -4.33 12.04 -3.73
N SER A 85 -3.54 10.99 -3.95
CA SER A 85 -2.17 11.12 -4.51
C SER A 85 -2.15 11.80 -5.86
N SER A 86 -3.15 11.53 -6.72
CA SER A 86 -3.30 12.22 -8.00
C SER A 86 -3.59 13.72 -7.84
N LYS A 87 -4.46 14.10 -6.89
CA LYS A 87 -4.75 15.51 -6.58
C LYS A 87 -3.53 16.23 -6.00
N VAL A 88 -2.84 15.60 -5.04
CA VAL A 88 -1.61 16.13 -4.44
C VAL A 88 -0.52 16.27 -5.50
N TYR A 89 -0.35 15.28 -6.37
CA TYR A 89 0.58 15.33 -7.49
C TYR A 89 0.29 16.49 -8.44
N SER A 90 -0.98 16.68 -8.81
CA SER A 90 -1.39 17.79 -9.67
C SER A 90 -1.20 19.16 -9.00
N PHE A 91 -1.34 19.24 -7.68
CA PHE A 91 -1.10 20.47 -6.92
C PHE A 91 0.39 20.80 -6.81
N VAL A 92 1.19 19.85 -6.31
CA VAL A 92 2.64 19.99 -6.14
C VAL A 92 3.31 20.18 -7.50
N GLY A 93 2.92 19.40 -8.51
CA GLY A 93 3.44 19.52 -9.87
C GLY A 93 3.15 20.89 -10.50
N ARG A 94 1.95 21.46 -10.30
CA ARG A 94 1.63 22.82 -10.77
C ARG A 94 2.50 23.87 -10.08
N LYS A 95 2.67 23.77 -8.75
CA LYS A 95 3.51 24.70 -7.98
C LYS A 95 4.97 24.67 -8.42
N LEU A 96 5.54 23.47 -8.58
CA LEU A 96 6.92 23.30 -9.06
C LEU A 96 7.11 23.71 -10.52
N ALA A 97 6.06 23.56 -11.34
CA ALA A 97 6.07 23.99 -12.74
C ALA A 97 5.93 25.51 -12.91
N SER A 98 5.27 26.21 -11.98
CA SER A 98 5.20 27.68 -11.99
C SER A 98 6.50 28.34 -11.54
N GLU A 99 7.29 27.67 -10.70
CA GLU A 99 8.58 28.20 -10.23
C GLU A 99 9.67 28.11 -11.30
N ASN A 100 9.68 27.05 -12.13
CA ASN A 100 10.68 26.88 -13.19
C ASN A 100 10.13 26.19 -14.44
N PRO A 101 10.34 26.76 -15.65
CA PRO A 101 9.88 26.17 -16.91
C PRO A 101 10.55 24.82 -17.21
N GLU A 102 11.78 24.60 -16.73
CA GLU A 102 12.44 23.29 -16.85
C GLU A 102 11.75 22.19 -16.05
N ASN A 103 11.25 22.50 -14.85
CA ASN A 103 10.52 21.53 -14.02
C ASN A 103 9.23 21.10 -14.69
N LYS A 104 8.54 22.05 -15.35
CA LYS A 104 7.37 21.76 -16.19
C LYS A 104 7.72 20.78 -17.31
N ARG A 105 8.84 20.96 -18.02
CA ARG A 105 9.30 20.04 -19.08
C ARG A 105 9.53 18.63 -18.52
N LYS A 106 10.25 18.51 -17.39
CA LYS A 106 10.59 17.23 -16.75
C LYS A 106 9.35 16.47 -16.28
N LEU A 107 8.37 17.17 -15.69
CA LEU A 107 7.09 16.60 -15.27
C LEU A 107 6.28 16.09 -16.47
N VAL A 108 6.12 16.90 -17.51
CA VAL A 108 5.37 16.53 -18.72
C VAL A 108 6.00 15.33 -19.43
N LEU A 109 7.33 15.28 -19.50
CA LEU A 109 8.06 14.14 -20.08
C LEU A 109 7.72 12.83 -19.37
N TYR A 110 7.76 12.85 -18.03
CA TYR A 110 7.42 11.70 -17.20
C TYR A 110 5.93 11.31 -17.32
N ASP A 111 5.02 12.29 -17.28
CA ASP A 111 3.58 12.07 -17.40
C ASP A 111 3.18 11.49 -18.76
N ASN A 112 3.79 11.97 -19.85
CA ASN A 112 3.53 11.45 -21.18
C ASN A 112 3.96 10.00 -21.31
N PHE A 113 5.11 9.63 -20.74
CA PHE A 113 5.56 8.24 -20.72
C PHE A 113 4.61 7.36 -19.88
N GLN A 114 4.16 7.85 -18.73
CA GLN A 114 3.17 7.14 -17.92
C GLN A 114 1.82 6.96 -18.61
N LYS A 115 1.33 7.99 -19.33
CA LYS A 115 0.09 7.89 -20.11
C LYS A 115 0.22 6.83 -21.20
N LYS A 116 1.38 6.71 -21.87
CA LYS A 116 1.64 5.63 -22.84
C LYS A 116 1.53 4.25 -22.20
N ILE A 117 2.05 4.08 -20.97
CA ILE A 117 1.91 2.82 -20.22
C ILE A 117 0.45 2.54 -19.86
N GLN A 118 -0.29 3.54 -19.37
CA GLN A 118 -1.68 3.37 -18.94
C GLN A 118 -2.65 3.13 -20.09
N ASN A 119 -2.42 3.76 -21.25
CA ASN A 119 -3.26 3.61 -22.44
C ASN A 119 -2.95 2.33 -23.22
N SER A 120 -1.86 1.63 -22.90
CA SER A 120 -1.51 0.37 -23.53
C SER A 120 -2.44 -0.75 -23.05
N LYS A 121 -3.26 -1.30 -23.96
CA LYS A 121 -4.18 -2.41 -23.67
C LYS A 121 -3.48 -3.78 -23.64
N ASP A 122 -2.34 -3.92 -24.32
CA ASP A 122 -1.56 -5.16 -24.35
C ASP A 122 -0.63 -5.25 -23.13
N VAL A 123 -0.77 -6.34 -22.37
CA VAL A 123 0.03 -6.66 -21.19
C VAL A 123 1.53 -6.79 -21.53
N LYS A 124 1.88 -7.36 -22.69
CA LYS A 124 3.28 -7.52 -23.11
C LYS A 124 3.90 -6.17 -23.46
N LEU A 125 3.18 -5.33 -24.21
CA LEU A 125 3.61 -3.99 -24.55
C LEU A 125 3.75 -3.09 -23.32
N LYS A 126 2.77 -3.15 -22.41
CA LYS A 126 2.80 -2.42 -21.13
C LYS A 126 4.06 -2.76 -20.34
N LYS A 127 4.40 -4.04 -20.22
CA LYS A 127 5.60 -4.50 -19.50
C LYS A 127 6.90 -4.04 -20.16
N ARG A 128 6.95 -3.99 -21.50
CA ARG A 128 8.10 -3.44 -22.23
C ARG A 128 8.27 -1.95 -21.96
N LEU A 129 7.17 -1.19 -21.97
CA LEU A 129 7.19 0.24 -21.67
C LEU A 129 7.60 0.50 -20.21
N GLU A 130 7.14 -0.30 -19.26
CA GLU A 130 7.56 -0.23 -17.85
C GLU A 130 9.07 -0.47 -17.71
N ASN A 131 9.62 -1.49 -18.40
CA ASN A 131 11.06 -1.75 -18.42
C ASN A 131 11.85 -0.60 -19.06
N GLN A 132 11.35 -0.03 -20.16
CA GLN A 132 11.96 1.14 -20.80
C GLN A 132 11.94 2.35 -19.89
N LEU A 133 10.85 2.60 -19.17
CA LEU A 133 10.77 3.67 -18.19
C LEU A 133 11.78 3.43 -17.06
N SER A 134 11.91 2.21 -16.54
CA SER A 134 12.88 1.86 -15.50
C SER A 134 14.33 2.12 -15.97
N HIS A 135 14.65 1.74 -17.22
CA HIS A 135 15.95 2.04 -17.82
C HIS A 135 16.18 3.55 -18.00
N LEU A 136 15.17 4.30 -18.47
CA LEU A 136 15.24 5.75 -18.66
C LEU A 136 15.38 6.50 -17.33
N LEU A 137 14.78 6.00 -16.25
CA LEU A 137 15.03 6.54 -14.91
C LEU A 137 16.52 6.42 -14.57
N HIS A 138 17.09 5.23 -14.66
CA HIS A 138 18.50 5.01 -14.33
C HIS A 138 19.49 5.79 -15.21
N THR A 139 19.09 6.13 -16.43
CA THR A 139 19.96 6.79 -17.41
C THR A 139 19.77 8.31 -17.44
N ASN A 140 18.57 8.82 -17.18
CA ASN A 140 18.21 10.22 -17.40
C ASN A 140 17.60 10.88 -16.15
N LYS A 141 18.32 11.88 -15.64
CA LYS A 141 17.95 12.67 -14.45
C LYS A 141 16.62 13.42 -14.59
N ASP A 142 16.17 13.72 -15.81
CA ASP A 142 14.89 14.40 -16.04
C ASP A 142 13.70 13.53 -15.62
N TYR A 143 13.79 12.20 -15.82
CA TYR A 143 12.74 11.27 -15.42
C TYR A 143 12.73 11.01 -13.90
N HIS A 144 13.87 11.18 -13.23
CA HIS A 144 13.96 11.10 -11.76
C HIS A 144 13.12 12.18 -11.08
N PHE A 145 13.10 13.39 -11.62
CA PHE A 145 12.32 14.49 -11.05
C PHE A 145 10.81 14.15 -11.02
N GLY A 146 10.25 13.72 -12.16
CA GLY A 146 8.84 13.36 -12.25
C GLY A 146 8.46 12.19 -11.33
N LYS A 147 9.31 11.15 -11.26
CA LYS A 147 9.12 10.05 -10.29
C LYS A 147 9.19 10.55 -8.85
N GLY A 148 10.15 11.41 -8.52
CA GLY A 148 10.31 11.96 -7.17
C GLY A 148 9.07 12.72 -6.72
N VAL A 149 8.51 13.59 -7.58
CA VAL A 149 7.28 14.33 -7.27
C VAL A 149 6.09 13.39 -7.09
N LYS A 150 6.01 12.31 -7.86
CA LYS A 150 4.94 11.30 -7.72
C LYS A 150 5.06 10.49 -6.42
N GLU A 151 6.26 10.05 -6.07
CA GLU A 151 6.51 9.34 -4.79
C GLU A 151 6.25 10.26 -3.60
N PHE A 152 6.73 11.51 -3.64
CA PHE A 152 6.47 12.52 -2.61
C PHE A 152 4.96 12.75 -2.42
N SER A 153 4.23 12.91 -3.52
CA SER A 153 2.78 13.10 -3.47
C SER A 153 2.05 11.89 -2.88
N SER A 154 2.59 10.69 -3.12
CA SER A 154 2.07 9.45 -2.54
C SER A 154 2.36 9.38 -1.04
N ILE A 155 3.58 9.73 -0.59
CA ILE A 155 3.94 9.80 0.84
C ILE A 155 3.04 10.78 1.59
N VAL A 156 2.92 12.02 1.11
CA VAL A 156 2.07 13.05 1.74
C VAL A 156 0.62 12.58 1.84
N SER A 157 0.11 11.96 0.77
CA SER A 157 -1.25 11.43 0.75
C SER A 157 -1.43 10.29 1.75
N THR A 158 -0.44 9.40 1.87
CA THR A 158 -0.49 8.30 2.83
C THR A 158 -0.49 8.82 4.27
N VAL A 159 0.38 9.78 4.59
CA VAL A 159 0.42 10.41 5.91
C VAL A 159 -0.92 11.06 6.21
N PHE A 160 -1.49 11.81 5.27
CA PHE A 160 -2.80 12.44 5.43
C PHE A 160 -3.91 11.41 5.68
N ILE A 161 -3.97 10.33 4.88
CA ILE A 161 -5.01 9.31 5.04
C ILE A 161 -4.88 8.58 6.38
N LEU A 162 -3.68 8.16 6.77
CA LEU A 162 -3.49 7.39 7.98
C LEU A 162 -3.57 8.25 9.25
N ALA A 163 -3.10 9.50 9.21
CA ALA A 163 -3.09 10.37 10.39
C ALA A 163 -4.41 11.12 10.61
N LEU A 164 -5.16 11.41 9.55
CA LEU A 164 -6.40 12.22 9.66
C LEU A 164 -7.64 11.43 9.27
N CYS A 165 -7.67 10.83 8.08
CA CYS A 165 -8.87 10.16 7.59
C CYS A 165 -9.17 8.87 8.35
N ALA A 166 -8.15 8.05 8.64
CA ALA A 166 -8.33 6.76 9.28
C ALA A 166 -8.86 6.88 10.72
N PRO A 167 -8.37 7.78 11.59
CA PRO A 167 -8.93 7.95 12.94
C PRO A 167 -10.39 8.42 12.93
N ILE A 168 -10.71 9.43 12.10
CA ILE A 168 -12.05 10.01 12.02
C ILE A 168 -13.05 8.97 11.50
N ALA A 169 -12.72 8.32 10.39
CA ALA A 169 -13.60 7.33 9.78
C ALA A 169 -13.72 6.07 10.65
N SER A 170 -12.66 5.69 11.39
CA SER A 170 -12.70 4.55 12.33
C SER A 170 -13.65 4.84 13.49
N GLN A 171 -13.62 6.05 14.06
CA GLN A 171 -14.56 6.42 15.12
C GLN A 171 -16.03 6.39 14.64
N ILE A 172 -16.31 6.84 13.41
CA ILE A 172 -17.68 6.92 12.90
C ILE A 172 -18.22 5.54 12.47
N ILE A 173 -17.40 4.74 11.78
CA ILE A 173 -17.88 3.51 11.12
C ILE A 173 -17.59 2.26 11.95
N LEU A 174 -16.50 2.22 12.71
CA LEU A 174 -16.13 1.01 13.43
C LEU A 174 -17.02 0.75 14.64
N HIS A 175 -17.47 1.80 15.34
CA HIS A 175 -18.41 1.68 16.45
C HIS A 175 -19.72 0.97 16.07
N PRO A 176 -20.45 1.37 15.00
CA PRO A 176 -21.66 0.68 14.58
C PRO A 176 -21.38 -0.73 14.03
N VAL A 177 -20.28 -0.95 13.30
CA VAL A 177 -19.92 -2.26 12.76
C VAL A 177 -19.59 -3.26 13.88
N MET A 178 -18.81 -2.85 14.87
CA MET A 178 -18.49 -3.68 16.03
C MET A 178 -19.76 -3.96 16.85
N ASN A 179 -20.65 -2.97 17.01
CA ASN A 179 -21.93 -3.19 17.66
C ASN A 179 -22.80 -4.18 16.87
N ALA A 180 -22.90 -4.10 15.54
CA ALA A 180 -23.69 -5.05 14.75
C ALA A 180 -23.16 -6.49 14.87
N ILE A 181 -21.85 -6.69 14.73
CA ILE A 181 -21.22 -8.02 14.75
C ILE A 181 -21.32 -8.69 16.14
N PHE A 182 -21.32 -7.90 17.23
CA PHE A 182 -21.35 -8.44 18.59
C PHE A 182 -22.71 -8.34 19.29
N LYS A 183 -23.67 -7.54 18.79
CA LYS A 183 -25.04 -7.48 19.32
C LYS A 183 -25.83 -8.74 18.94
N ASP A 184 -25.56 -9.35 17.78
CA ASP A 184 -26.12 -10.67 17.42
C ASP A 184 -25.68 -11.80 18.36
N ASN A 185 -24.48 -11.71 18.96
CA ASN A 185 -24.00 -12.71 19.92
C ASN A 185 -24.64 -12.59 21.32
N LYS A 186 -25.33 -11.48 21.65
CA LYS A 186 -26.09 -11.37 22.91
C LYS A 186 -27.47 -12.03 22.82
N ASN A 187 -28.05 -12.12 21.64
CA ASN A 187 -29.38 -12.72 21.44
C ASN A 187 -29.35 -14.24 21.24
N ALA A 188 -28.16 -14.86 21.09
CA ALA A 188 -27.98 -16.31 21.03
C ALA A 188 -27.79 -16.97 22.42
N LYS A 189 -27.92 -16.19 23.49
CA LYS A 189 -28.00 -16.66 24.88
C LYS A 189 -29.22 -16.03 25.55
N ASN A 190 -30.40 -16.43 25.10
CA ASN A 190 -31.62 -16.46 25.91
C ASN A 190 -32.36 -17.73 25.55
#